data_AF-A0A9W7TRU6-F1
#
_entry.id   AF-A0A9W7TRU6-F1
#
_cell.length_a   1.000
_cell.length_b   1.000
_cell.length_c   1.000
_cell.angle_alpha   90.00
_cell.angle_beta   90.00
_cell.angle_gamma   90.00
#
_symmetry.space_group_name_H-M   'P 1'
#
loop_
_entity.id
_entity.type
_entity.pdbx_description
1 polymer ?
#
loop_
_entity_poly.entity_id
_entity_poly.type
_entity_poly.pdbx_seq_one_letter_code
_entity_poly.pdbx_strand_id
1 'polypeptide(L)'
;ACDSFRESVLVHLDVECFAPEVHKEHKPDFSTTRKLYSYIKKRTFATFVASKKVTASCENTSALLWHCCGESFEEYSAIHKHVANDHASEIYQLTVETLDMMLHQTGSDVSVQESVRDETTDVSSWIPDTSNISEDDLIKGPGEVLLYYCYCDVKDPKLICQWQKELCSKLHLTGKIRVATEGINGTVGGTKTATELYAKATLSHPNFKIMQAQDFKKSDGGSECFSDLRVGVYKEIVPMGVDPDIISYRLAGTHLDPGQFHKEVKALLENRSSCSDTVLLDCRNFYESKIGQFSHCLAPDIRKFSYFPDYVDENLDLFRDKKVLMYCTGGIRCERGSAYLRSKNVCKEVYQLKGGIHKYLEHFPDGFYHGKLFVFDERYAIAFNQDVISECRYCGCPWDQYQLCSTVFCCQLVLSCTTCRESGLTACCPACQAKEQKHSIDSPDGSPHKEECECTIARLRIPKDTL
;
A
#
# COMPACT_ATOMS: atom_id res chain seq x y z
N ALA A 1 -0.06 37.44 -34.40
CA ALA A 1 0.07 36.92 -33.03
C ALA A 1 -0.32 35.44 -32.92
N CYS A 2 -1.27 34.93 -33.71
CA CYS A 2 -1.69 33.51 -33.65
C CYS A 2 -0.69 32.53 -34.29
N ASP A 3 -0.03 32.91 -35.39
CA ASP A 3 0.88 31.98 -36.10
C ASP A 3 2.24 31.77 -35.42
N SER A 4 2.79 32.79 -34.74
CA SER A 4 4.07 32.64 -34.03
C SER A 4 3.96 31.79 -32.76
N PHE A 5 2.75 31.59 -32.24
CA PHE A 5 2.51 30.71 -31.09
C PHE A 5 2.48 29.23 -31.51
N ARG A 6 1.94 28.92 -32.71
CA ARG A 6 1.88 27.56 -33.29
C ARG A 6 3.25 26.91 -33.44
N GLU A 7 4.26 27.64 -33.92
CA GLU A 7 5.64 27.12 -34.04
C GLU A 7 6.31 26.86 -32.68
N SER A 8 6.05 27.69 -31.67
CA SER A 8 6.67 27.55 -30.34
C SER A 8 6.26 26.29 -29.56
N VAL A 9 5.05 25.78 -29.78
CA VAL A 9 4.54 24.53 -29.16
C VAL A 9 5.21 23.30 -29.82
N LEU A 10 5.45 23.36 -31.13
CA LEU A 10 6.08 22.28 -31.91
C LEU A 10 7.59 22.16 -31.65
N VAL A 11 8.30 23.28 -31.46
CA VAL A 11 9.77 23.30 -31.24
C VAL A 11 10.19 22.77 -29.86
N HIS A 12 9.29 22.74 -28.87
CA HIS A 12 9.56 22.21 -27.52
C HIS A 12 9.06 20.77 -27.29
N LEU A 13 8.70 20.06 -28.36
CA LEU A 13 8.47 18.62 -28.34
C LEU A 13 9.75 17.96 -28.86
N ASP A 14 10.63 17.48 -27.97
CA ASP A 14 11.69 16.56 -28.37
C ASP A 14 11.05 15.34 -29.02
N VAL A 15 11.17 15.26 -30.35
CA VAL A 15 10.76 14.13 -31.18
C VAL A 15 11.88 13.11 -31.13
N GLU A 16 11.99 12.37 -30.03
CA GLU A 16 12.79 11.15 -29.96
C GLU A 16 12.38 10.35 -28.72
N CYS A 17 11.31 9.54 -28.85
CA CYS A 17 11.07 8.31 -28.06
C CYS A 17 9.71 7.64 -28.33
N PHE A 18 8.96 8.05 -29.35
CA PHE A 18 7.82 7.28 -29.84
C PHE A 18 7.86 7.22 -31.36
N ALA A 19 8.75 6.38 -31.90
CA ALA A 19 8.50 5.77 -33.19
C ALA A 19 7.57 4.57 -32.91
N PRO A 20 6.30 4.60 -33.35
CA PRO A 20 5.46 3.41 -33.31
C PRO A 20 5.86 2.53 -34.49
N GLU A 21 6.38 1.33 -34.21
CA GLU A 21 6.27 0.27 -35.21
C GLU A 21 4.78 -0.06 -35.41
N VAL A 22 4.43 -0.22 -36.68
CA VAL A 22 3.10 -0.02 -37.28
C VAL A 22 2.03 -0.97 -36.74
N HIS A 23 0.87 -0.38 -36.44
CA HIS A 23 -0.35 -0.99 -35.89
C HIS A 23 -0.94 -2.15 -36.72
N LYS A 24 -1.55 -3.14 -36.04
CA LYS A 24 -2.80 -3.77 -36.49
C LYS A 24 -3.97 -3.21 -35.70
N GLU A 25 -4.97 -2.74 -36.43
CA GLU A 25 -6.11 -1.93 -35.97
C GLU A 25 -6.91 -2.59 -34.83
N HIS A 26 -6.99 -1.89 -33.69
CA HIS A 26 -8.10 -2.00 -32.77
C HIS A 26 -8.77 -0.62 -32.67
N LYS A 27 -10.12 -0.62 -32.63
CA LYS A 27 -10.97 0.53 -32.31
C LYS A 27 -10.29 1.45 -31.27
N PRO A 28 -10.41 2.79 -31.38
CA PRO A 28 -9.73 3.70 -30.48
C PRO A 28 -10.13 3.38 -29.03
N ASP A 29 -9.17 2.91 -28.24
CA ASP A 29 -9.33 2.76 -26.81
C ASP A 29 -9.58 4.16 -26.23
N PHE A 30 -10.83 4.43 -25.86
CA PHE A 30 -11.28 5.68 -25.26
C PHE A 30 -10.41 6.10 -24.05
N SER A 31 -9.71 5.16 -23.40
CA SER A 31 -8.77 5.43 -22.30
C SER A 31 -7.47 6.09 -22.79
N THR A 32 -6.93 5.67 -23.92
CA THR A 32 -5.65 6.17 -24.48
C THR A 32 -5.81 7.56 -25.06
N THR A 33 -6.91 7.80 -25.79
CA THR A 33 -7.27 9.14 -26.29
C THR A 33 -7.54 10.12 -25.15
N ARG A 34 -8.12 9.66 -24.03
CA ARG A 34 -8.35 10.50 -22.84
C ARG A 34 -7.05 10.87 -22.11
N LYS A 35 -6.10 9.93 -22.02
CA LYS A 35 -4.76 10.20 -21.45
C LYS A 35 -3.96 11.17 -22.32
N LEU A 36 -3.97 10.96 -23.64
CA LEU A 36 -3.31 11.84 -24.60
C LEU A 36 -3.92 13.25 -24.57
N TYR A 37 -5.25 13.36 -24.58
CA TYR A 37 -5.94 14.64 -24.44
C TYR A 37 -5.59 15.37 -23.14
N SER A 38 -5.56 14.66 -22.00
CA SER A 38 -5.19 15.25 -20.70
C SER A 38 -3.75 15.77 -20.68
N TYR A 39 -2.83 15.04 -21.31
CA TYR A 39 -1.43 15.44 -21.47
C TYR A 39 -1.29 16.69 -22.35
N ILE A 40 -1.91 16.67 -23.54
CA ILE A 40 -1.88 17.80 -24.48
C ILE A 40 -2.50 19.03 -23.83
N LYS A 41 -3.66 18.89 -23.17
CA LYS A 41 -4.35 20.00 -22.48
C LYS A 41 -3.46 20.69 -21.46
N LYS A 42 -2.71 19.93 -20.64
CA LYS A 42 -1.79 20.50 -19.64
C LYS A 42 -0.64 21.27 -20.29
N ARG A 43 -0.07 20.75 -21.39
CA ARG A 43 0.99 21.44 -22.14
C ARG A 43 0.48 22.70 -22.83
N THR A 44 -0.65 22.61 -23.54
CA THR A 44 -1.29 23.75 -24.19
C THR A 44 -1.58 24.87 -23.19
N PHE A 45 -2.09 24.53 -22.00
CA PHE A 45 -2.32 25.50 -20.93
C PHE A 45 -1.02 26.17 -20.46
N ALA A 46 0.02 25.39 -20.16
CA ALA A 46 1.30 25.93 -19.69
C ALA A 46 1.97 26.83 -20.74
N THR A 47 1.97 26.42 -22.02
CA THR A 47 2.54 27.21 -23.11
C THR A 47 1.73 28.49 -23.34
N PHE A 48 0.41 28.43 -23.21
CA PHE A 48 -0.45 29.62 -23.34
C PHE A 48 -0.18 30.64 -22.25
N VAL A 49 -0.02 30.22 -20.99
CA VAL A 49 0.39 31.12 -19.91
C VAL A 49 1.77 31.71 -20.20
N ALA A 50 2.71 30.89 -20.68
CA ALA A 50 4.07 31.35 -20.97
C ALA A 50 4.12 32.42 -22.07
N SER A 51 3.24 32.36 -23.09
CA SER A 51 3.22 33.38 -24.15
C SER A 51 2.64 34.72 -23.74
N LYS A 52 1.94 34.80 -22.59
CA LYS A 52 1.47 36.07 -22.02
C LYS A 52 2.54 36.79 -21.21
N LYS A 53 3.73 36.22 -21.08
CA LYS A 53 4.83 36.79 -20.31
C LYS A 53 5.46 37.97 -21.06
N VAL A 54 5.58 39.12 -20.39
CA VAL A 54 6.17 40.34 -20.92
C VAL A 54 7.29 40.80 -19.98
N THR A 55 8.42 41.20 -20.54
CA THR A 55 9.51 41.86 -19.80
C THR A 55 9.31 43.37 -19.84
N ALA A 56 8.97 43.98 -18.71
CA ALA A 56 8.90 45.43 -18.59
C ALA A 56 10.28 45.99 -18.18
N SER A 57 10.88 46.84 -19.01
CA SER A 57 12.06 47.61 -18.64
C SER A 57 11.62 49.00 -18.15
N CYS A 58 11.72 49.26 -16.85
CA CYS A 58 11.75 50.61 -16.31
C CYS A 58 12.95 50.74 -15.38
N GLU A 59 13.62 51.89 -15.43
CA GLU A 59 14.90 52.16 -14.79
C GLU A 59 14.87 51.76 -13.30
N ASN A 60 15.69 50.75 -12.97
CA ASN A 60 16.04 50.20 -11.65
C ASN A 60 15.28 49.02 -11.02
N THR A 61 14.37 48.30 -11.69
CA THR A 61 14.07 46.88 -11.34
C THR A 61 13.45 46.12 -12.53
N SER A 62 13.92 44.90 -12.82
CA SER A 62 13.30 43.99 -13.80
C SER A 62 12.29 43.10 -13.08
N ALA A 63 11.00 43.42 -13.21
CA ALA A 63 9.92 42.57 -12.73
C ALA A 63 9.35 41.73 -13.89
N LEU A 64 9.24 40.42 -13.68
CA LEU A 64 8.57 39.52 -14.62
C LEU A 64 7.05 39.72 -14.45
N LEU A 65 6.39 40.16 -15.53
CA LEU A 65 4.95 40.40 -15.55
C LEU A 65 4.29 39.54 -16.64
N TRP A 66 3.05 39.15 -16.42
CA TRP A 66 2.18 38.59 -17.47
C TRP A 66 1.13 39.62 -17.84
N HIS A 67 0.78 39.71 -19.12
CA HIS A 67 -0.28 40.59 -19.60
C HIS A 67 -1.27 39.80 -20.47
N CYS A 68 -2.55 39.82 -20.09
CA CYS A 68 -3.61 39.07 -20.78
C CYS A 68 -4.95 39.81 -20.64
N CYS A 69 -5.73 39.87 -21.73
CA CYS A 69 -7.01 40.60 -21.78
C CYS A 69 -6.98 42.07 -21.30
N GLY A 70 -5.83 42.75 -21.40
CA GLY A 70 -5.66 44.13 -20.92
C GLY A 70 -5.34 44.25 -19.44
N GLU A 71 -5.25 43.13 -18.71
CA GLU A 71 -4.86 43.06 -17.30
C GLU A 71 -3.39 42.63 -17.14
N SER A 72 -2.72 43.15 -16.10
CA SER A 72 -1.34 42.79 -15.75
C SER A 72 -1.31 41.97 -14.47
N PHE A 73 -0.52 40.90 -14.47
CA PHE A 73 -0.39 39.96 -13.37
C PHE A 73 1.08 39.85 -12.95
N GLU A 74 1.35 40.09 -11.67
CA GLU A 74 2.69 39.93 -11.07
C GLU A 74 2.88 38.53 -10.48
N GLU A 75 1.79 37.89 -10.04
CA GLU A 75 1.80 36.54 -9.47
C GLU A 75 1.43 35.47 -10.50
N TYR A 76 2.21 34.40 -10.51
CA TYR A 76 1.98 33.23 -11.37
C TYR A 76 0.62 32.55 -11.12
N SER A 77 0.17 32.50 -9.86
CA SER A 77 -1.14 31.99 -9.46
C SER A 77 -2.28 32.82 -10.05
N ALA A 78 -2.13 34.14 -10.14
CA ALA A 78 -3.15 35.07 -10.61
C ALA A 78 -3.38 34.91 -12.12
N ILE A 79 -2.32 34.84 -12.93
CA ILE A 79 -2.43 34.60 -14.37
C ILE A 79 -2.99 33.20 -14.68
N HIS A 80 -2.63 32.18 -13.89
CA HIS A 80 -3.20 30.83 -14.03
C HIS A 80 -4.72 30.83 -13.81
N LYS A 81 -5.18 31.55 -12.80
CA LYS A 81 -6.62 31.67 -12.50
C LYS A 81 -7.36 32.41 -13.61
N HIS A 82 -6.79 33.50 -14.12
CA HIS A 82 -7.34 34.23 -15.27
C HIS A 82 -7.43 33.36 -16.52
N VAL A 83 -6.35 32.69 -16.94
CA VAL A 83 -6.35 31.81 -18.11
C VAL A 83 -7.34 30.64 -17.96
N ALA A 84 -7.46 30.07 -16.76
CA ALA A 84 -8.41 29.00 -16.49
C ALA A 84 -9.88 29.43 -16.61
N ASN A 85 -10.19 30.68 -16.25
CA ASN A 85 -11.56 31.22 -16.27
C ASN A 85 -11.93 31.81 -17.63
N ASP A 86 -11.04 32.60 -18.22
CA ASP A 86 -11.37 33.49 -19.35
C ASP A 86 -10.91 32.91 -20.71
N HIS A 87 -9.97 31.96 -20.72
CA HIS A 87 -9.42 31.34 -21.95
C HIS A 87 -9.72 29.85 -22.10
N ALA A 88 -10.64 29.29 -21.31
CA ALA A 88 -10.97 27.86 -21.33
C ALA A 88 -11.34 27.34 -22.74
N SER A 89 -12.08 28.13 -23.52
CA SER A 89 -12.50 27.79 -24.89
C SER A 89 -11.35 27.82 -25.91
N GLU A 90 -10.42 28.78 -25.79
CA GLU A 90 -9.23 28.85 -26.64
C GLU A 90 -8.27 27.69 -26.34
N ILE A 91 -8.03 27.40 -25.05
CA ILE A 91 -7.24 26.25 -24.63
C ILE A 91 -7.85 24.96 -25.15
N TYR A 92 -9.18 24.83 -25.12
CA TYR A 92 -9.88 23.67 -25.67
C TYR A 92 -9.64 23.53 -27.19
N GLN A 93 -9.85 24.59 -27.98
CA GLN A 93 -9.62 24.54 -29.43
C GLN A 93 -8.17 24.18 -29.77
N LEU A 94 -7.20 24.84 -29.14
CA LEU A 94 -5.77 24.56 -29.36
C LEU A 94 -5.40 23.12 -28.97
N THR A 95 -6.00 22.58 -27.90
CA THR A 95 -5.80 21.19 -27.48
C THR A 95 -6.33 20.21 -28.52
N VAL A 96 -7.52 20.47 -29.07
CA VAL A 96 -8.15 19.62 -30.09
C VAL A 96 -7.38 19.67 -31.40
N GLU A 97 -6.97 20.84 -31.88
CA GLU A 97 -6.15 20.99 -33.09
C GLU A 97 -4.80 20.28 -32.98
N THR A 98 -4.14 20.39 -31.82
CA THR A 98 -2.86 19.71 -31.56
C THR A 98 -3.04 18.19 -31.54
N LEU A 99 -4.12 17.71 -30.92
CA LEU A 99 -4.46 16.29 -30.90
C LEU A 99 -4.73 15.74 -32.31
N ASP A 100 -5.46 16.49 -33.13
CA ASP A 100 -5.81 16.10 -34.51
C ASP A 100 -4.57 16.01 -35.42
N MET A 101 -3.66 16.99 -35.32
CA MET A 101 -2.37 16.94 -36.03
C MET A 101 -1.52 15.72 -35.64
N MET A 102 -1.48 15.37 -34.35
CA MET A 102 -0.72 14.21 -33.88
C MET A 102 -1.32 12.87 -34.34
N LEU A 103 -2.64 12.81 -34.52
CA LEU A 103 -3.33 11.63 -35.04
C LEU A 103 -3.21 11.50 -36.56
N HIS A 104 -3.15 12.60 -37.31
CA HIS A 104 -3.03 12.57 -38.77
C HIS A 104 -1.60 12.33 -39.29
N GLN A 105 -0.55 12.56 -38.49
CA GLN A 105 0.85 12.26 -38.87
C GLN A 105 1.21 10.76 -38.84
N THR A 106 0.32 9.89 -38.34
CA THR A 106 0.57 8.43 -38.19
C THR A 106 -0.16 7.54 -39.20
N GLY A 107 -0.84 8.12 -40.21
CA GLY A 107 -1.87 7.43 -41.00
C GLY A 107 -1.63 7.19 -42.51
N SER A 108 -0.40 7.14 -43.02
CA SER A 108 -0.15 6.82 -44.44
C SER A 108 0.96 5.77 -44.63
N ASP A 109 0.60 4.48 -44.59
CA ASP A 109 0.87 3.49 -45.66
C ASP A 109 0.72 2.01 -45.22
N VAL A 110 0.11 1.25 -46.15
CA VAL A 110 0.12 -0.21 -46.39
C VAL A 110 -0.90 -1.16 -45.74
N SER A 111 -1.56 -1.87 -46.65
CA SER A 111 -2.59 -2.91 -46.62
C SER A 111 -2.27 -4.21 -45.88
N VAL A 112 -3.33 -4.75 -45.27
CA VAL A 112 -3.44 -5.91 -44.38
C VAL A 112 -3.45 -7.27 -45.10
N GLN A 113 -2.68 -8.23 -44.56
CA GLN A 113 -3.09 -9.65 -44.49
C GLN A 113 -2.91 -10.17 -43.05
N GLU A 114 -3.97 -10.79 -42.54
CA GLU A 114 -4.17 -11.18 -41.14
C GLU A 114 -3.52 -12.53 -40.77
N SER A 115 -2.94 -12.59 -39.58
CA SER A 115 -2.87 -13.78 -38.73
C SER A 115 -2.57 -13.32 -37.29
N VAL A 116 -3.23 -13.95 -36.32
CA VAL A 116 -3.32 -13.56 -34.90
C VAL A 116 -2.24 -14.31 -34.10
N ARG A 117 -1.43 -13.60 -33.29
CA ARG A 117 -0.66 -14.17 -32.16
C ARG A 117 -0.57 -13.14 -31.02
N ASP A 118 -0.81 -13.64 -29.81
CA ASP A 118 -0.78 -12.95 -28.51
C ASP A 118 0.69 -12.66 -28.14
N GLU A 119 1.09 -11.39 -27.99
CA GLU A 119 2.45 -11.03 -27.56
C GLU A 119 2.54 -11.13 -26.03
N THR A 120 2.96 -12.30 -25.55
CA THR A 120 3.45 -12.47 -24.17
C THR A 120 4.69 -11.61 -23.97
N THR A 121 4.62 -10.58 -23.12
CA THR A 121 5.82 -9.87 -22.66
C THR A 121 6.70 -10.86 -21.91
N ASP A 122 7.92 -11.10 -22.40
CA ASP A 122 8.79 -12.17 -21.94
C ASP A 122 9.44 -11.86 -20.58
N VAL A 123 8.87 -12.42 -19.50
CA VAL A 123 9.44 -12.34 -18.14
C VAL A 123 10.49 -13.41 -17.86
N SER A 124 10.76 -14.32 -18.81
CA SER A 124 11.64 -15.48 -18.61
C SER A 124 13.06 -15.08 -18.22
N SER A 125 13.53 -13.92 -18.67
CA SER A 125 14.84 -13.35 -18.33
C SER A 125 15.06 -13.11 -16.83
N TRP A 126 13.99 -12.98 -16.04
CA TRP A 126 14.02 -12.78 -14.59
C TRP A 126 13.67 -14.04 -13.79
N ILE A 127 13.44 -15.16 -14.49
CA ILE A 127 13.19 -16.44 -13.86
C ILE A 127 14.54 -17.15 -13.69
N PRO A 128 14.94 -17.53 -12.47
CA PRO A 128 16.22 -18.18 -12.24
C PRO A 128 16.26 -19.55 -12.93
N ASP A 129 17.44 -19.95 -13.38
CA ASP A 129 17.68 -21.32 -13.80
C ASP A 129 17.75 -22.22 -12.56
N THR A 130 16.86 -23.21 -12.51
CA THR A 130 16.73 -24.18 -11.42
C THR A 130 17.10 -25.59 -11.89
N SER A 131 17.65 -25.75 -13.09
CA SER A 131 18.01 -27.06 -13.69
C SER A 131 18.96 -27.90 -12.82
N ASN A 132 19.80 -27.24 -12.02
CA ASN A 132 20.76 -27.87 -11.12
C ASN A 132 20.20 -28.14 -9.71
N ILE A 133 18.93 -27.85 -9.46
CA ILE A 133 18.29 -27.97 -8.15
C ILE A 133 17.28 -29.10 -8.21
N SER A 134 17.36 -30.03 -7.26
CA SER A 134 16.41 -31.14 -7.25
C SER A 134 14.99 -30.63 -6.93
N GLU A 135 13.98 -31.22 -7.57
CA GLU A 135 12.58 -30.89 -7.28
C GLU A 135 12.23 -31.18 -5.81
N ASP A 136 12.86 -32.20 -5.21
CA ASP A 136 12.70 -32.52 -3.79
C ASP A 136 13.21 -31.39 -2.88
N ASP A 137 14.30 -30.69 -3.23
CA ASP A 137 14.79 -29.54 -2.45
C ASP A 137 13.82 -28.36 -2.49
N LEU A 138 13.05 -28.22 -3.58
CA LEU A 138 12.05 -27.16 -3.75
C LEU A 138 10.71 -27.47 -3.06
N ILE A 139 10.40 -28.75 -2.83
CA ILE A 139 9.08 -29.17 -2.33
C ILE A 139 9.12 -29.73 -0.90
N LYS A 140 10.16 -30.50 -0.54
CA LYS A 140 10.21 -31.31 0.70
C LYS A 140 11.26 -30.84 1.71
N GLY A 141 12.05 -29.81 1.39
CA GLY A 141 13.03 -29.24 2.30
C GLY A 141 12.42 -28.58 3.55
N PRO A 142 13.25 -28.15 4.53
CA PRO A 142 12.78 -27.40 5.69
C PRO A 142 12.02 -26.16 5.25
N GLY A 143 10.82 -25.94 5.79
CA GLY A 143 9.97 -24.84 5.39
C GLY A 143 10.43 -23.49 5.97
N GLU A 144 10.02 -22.41 5.30
CA GLU A 144 10.23 -21.02 5.69
C GLU A 144 9.12 -20.14 5.11
N VAL A 145 8.73 -19.11 5.86
CA VAL A 145 7.85 -18.03 5.37
C VAL A 145 8.64 -16.73 5.31
N LEU A 146 8.58 -16.07 4.15
CA LEU A 146 9.11 -14.73 3.92
C LEU A 146 8.01 -13.68 4.07
N LEU A 147 8.31 -12.59 4.77
CA LEU A 147 7.53 -11.36 4.83
C LEU A 147 8.39 -10.19 4.36
N TYR A 148 7.94 -9.47 3.33
CA TYR A 148 8.70 -8.36 2.77
C TYR A 148 7.79 -7.30 2.14
N TYR A 149 8.33 -6.10 1.98
CA TYR A 149 7.73 -5.04 1.16
C TYR A 149 8.82 -4.14 0.61
N CYS A 150 8.49 -3.40 -0.43
CA CYS A 150 9.34 -2.36 -1.00
C CYS A 150 8.45 -1.28 -1.61
N TYR A 151 8.59 -0.05 -1.11
CA TYR A 151 7.99 1.11 -1.77
C TYR A 151 8.98 1.66 -2.80
N CYS A 152 8.60 1.61 -4.06
CA CYS A 152 9.35 2.16 -5.19
C CYS A 152 8.40 2.44 -6.35
N ASP A 153 8.83 3.29 -7.28
CA ASP A 153 8.02 3.57 -8.47
C ASP A 153 8.07 2.35 -9.41
N VAL A 154 6.95 1.66 -9.55
CA VAL A 154 6.77 0.53 -10.48
C VAL A 154 6.02 1.02 -11.71
N LYS A 155 6.74 1.14 -12.83
CA LYS A 155 6.17 1.62 -14.11
C LYS A 155 5.08 0.71 -14.65
N ASP A 156 5.31 -0.62 -14.61
CA ASP A 156 4.34 -1.61 -15.07
C ASP A 156 4.06 -2.66 -13.98
N PRO A 157 3.05 -2.41 -13.13
CA PRO A 157 2.63 -3.38 -12.11
C PRO A 157 2.14 -4.71 -12.69
N LYS A 158 1.62 -4.74 -13.92
CA LYS A 158 1.12 -5.98 -14.55
C LYS A 158 2.28 -6.90 -14.91
N LEU A 159 3.36 -6.35 -15.45
CA LEU A 159 4.56 -7.10 -15.78
C LEU A 159 5.21 -7.70 -14.53
N ILE A 160 5.34 -6.91 -13.45
CA ILE A 160 5.83 -7.41 -12.17
C ILE A 160 4.89 -8.48 -11.58
N CYS A 161 3.57 -8.29 -11.69
CA CYS A 161 2.60 -9.29 -11.26
C CYS A 161 2.75 -10.61 -12.01
N GLN A 162 2.92 -10.58 -13.33
CA GLN A 162 3.15 -11.77 -14.15
C GLN A 162 4.45 -12.47 -13.74
N TRP A 163 5.57 -11.74 -13.69
CA TRP A 163 6.86 -12.28 -13.25
C TRP A 163 6.77 -12.94 -11.87
N GLN A 164 6.11 -12.30 -10.91
CA GLN A 164 5.96 -12.84 -9.56
C GLN A 164 5.09 -14.11 -9.54
N LYS A 165 4.05 -14.21 -10.38
CA LYS A 165 3.25 -15.43 -10.53
C LYS A 165 4.10 -16.59 -11.06
N GLU A 166 4.85 -16.35 -12.13
CA GLU A 166 5.69 -17.37 -12.76
C GLU A 166 6.82 -17.81 -11.84
N LEU A 167 7.48 -16.86 -11.18
CA LEU A 167 8.55 -17.13 -10.23
C LEU A 167 8.07 -17.97 -9.04
N CYS A 168 6.97 -17.58 -8.39
CA CYS A 168 6.40 -18.35 -7.29
C CYS A 168 5.95 -19.74 -7.74
N SER A 169 5.32 -19.86 -8.92
CA SER A 169 4.86 -21.15 -9.45
C SER A 169 6.03 -22.09 -9.72
N LYS A 170 7.11 -21.60 -10.34
CA LYS A 170 8.33 -22.37 -10.62
C LYS A 170 9.03 -22.85 -9.34
N LEU A 171 8.94 -22.06 -8.27
CA LEU A 171 9.56 -22.36 -6.98
C LEU A 171 8.60 -23.05 -5.99
N HIS A 172 7.42 -23.49 -6.44
CA HIS A 172 6.40 -24.15 -5.60
C HIS A 172 6.00 -23.35 -4.35
N LEU A 173 6.00 -22.02 -4.45
CA LEU A 173 5.62 -21.14 -3.36
C LEU A 173 4.11 -20.90 -3.34
N THR A 174 3.54 -20.88 -2.13
CA THR A 174 2.20 -20.37 -1.87
C THR A 174 2.29 -19.03 -1.14
N GLY A 175 1.19 -18.28 -1.05
CA GLY A 175 1.22 -16.98 -0.38
C GLY A 175 0.44 -15.89 -1.09
N LYS A 176 0.71 -14.64 -0.70
CA LYS A 176 0.01 -13.46 -1.20
C LYS A 176 1.02 -12.39 -1.59
N ILE A 177 0.90 -11.84 -2.79
CA ILE A 177 1.71 -10.74 -3.29
C ILE A 177 0.79 -9.67 -3.88
N ARG A 178 0.99 -8.43 -3.43
CA ARG A 178 0.33 -7.24 -3.94
C ARG A 178 1.37 -6.39 -4.67
N VAL A 179 1.07 -6.05 -5.91
CA VAL A 179 1.87 -5.14 -6.72
C VAL A 179 1.04 -3.89 -6.98
N ALA A 180 1.62 -2.71 -6.84
CA ALA A 180 0.99 -1.45 -7.21
C ALA A 180 2.05 -0.55 -7.87
N THR A 181 1.63 0.59 -8.38
CA THR A 181 2.56 1.62 -8.90
C THR A 181 3.51 2.14 -7.82
N GLU A 182 3.12 2.06 -6.56
CA GLU A 182 3.94 2.45 -5.40
C GLU A 182 4.82 1.32 -4.83
N GLY A 183 4.84 0.12 -5.44
CA GLY A 183 5.79 -0.93 -5.04
C GLY A 183 5.26 -2.36 -5.03
N ILE A 184 5.82 -3.18 -4.12
CA ILE A 184 5.46 -4.58 -3.89
C ILE A 184 5.34 -4.90 -2.39
N ASN A 185 4.41 -5.78 -2.03
CA ASN A 185 4.26 -6.34 -0.69
C ASN A 185 3.95 -7.83 -0.81
N GLY A 186 4.66 -8.67 -0.07
CA GLY A 186 4.50 -10.11 -0.17
C GLY A 186 4.66 -10.85 1.14
N THR A 187 3.91 -11.94 1.25
CA THR A 187 4.16 -13.01 2.22
C THR A 187 4.05 -14.34 1.50
N VAL A 188 5.16 -15.07 1.41
CA VAL A 188 5.24 -16.34 0.66
C VAL A 188 5.87 -17.44 1.51
N GLY A 189 5.35 -18.66 1.37
CA GLY A 189 5.81 -19.84 2.09
C GLY A 189 6.27 -20.94 1.13
N GLY A 190 7.33 -21.65 1.51
CA GLY A 190 7.89 -22.78 0.77
C GLY A 190 9.10 -23.36 1.49
N THR A 191 9.94 -24.13 0.81
CA THR A 191 11.21 -24.60 1.40
C THR A 191 12.22 -23.46 1.49
N LYS A 192 13.19 -23.58 2.41
CA LYS A 192 14.31 -22.63 2.54
C LYS A 192 15.06 -22.41 1.22
N THR A 193 15.26 -23.48 0.46
CA THR A 193 15.87 -23.41 -0.89
C THR A 193 15.02 -22.53 -1.81
N ALA A 194 13.71 -22.77 -1.87
CA ALA A 194 12.79 -22.02 -2.72
C ALA A 194 12.70 -20.54 -2.29
N THR A 195 12.61 -20.25 -0.99
CA THR A 195 12.53 -18.88 -0.47
C THR A 195 13.84 -18.11 -0.69
N GLU A 196 15.00 -18.75 -0.56
CA GLU A 196 16.30 -18.13 -0.86
C GLU A 196 16.45 -17.78 -2.35
N LEU A 197 16.07 -18.69 -3.25
CA LEU A 197 16.04 -18.42 -4.70
C LEU A 197 15.10 -17.27 -5.04
N TYR A 198 13.91 -17.26 -4.42
CA TYR A 198 12.92 -16.22 -4.60
C TYR A 198 13.43 -14.85 -4.17
N ALA A 199 14.03 -14.76 -2.98
CA ALA A 199 14.61 -13.52 -2.48
C ALA A 199 15.75 -13.03 -3.40
N LYS A 200 16.63 -13.94 -3.84
CA LYS A 200 17.73 -13.62 -4.76
C LYS A 200 17.24 -13.11 -6.11
N ALA A 201 16.24 -13.76 -6.71
CA ALA A 201 15.63 -13.33 -7.97
C ALA A 201 14.92 -11.98 -7.80
N THR A 202 14.27 -11.76 -6.65
CA THR A 202 13.62 -10.47 -6.38
C THR A 202 14.63 -9.34 -6.25
N LEU A 203 15.75 -9.57 -5.55
CA LEU A 203 16.84 -8.60 -5.37
C LEU A 203 17.61 -8.31 -6.67
N SER A 204 17.68 -9.24 -7.62
CA SER A 204 18.36 -9.02 -8.90
C SER A 204 17.55 -8.16 -9.87
N HIS A 205 16.24 -8.03 -9.66
CA HIS A 205 15.36 -7.27 -10.53
C HIS A 205 15.63 -5.75 -10.42
N PRO A 206 15.74 -5.01 -11.54
CA PRO A 206 16.10 -3.58 -11.54
C PRO A 206 15.24 -2.68 -10.65
N ASN A 207 13.92 -2.92 -10.59
CA ASN A 207 13.00 -2.12 -9.76
C ASN A 207 13.22 -2.27 -8.25
N PHE A 208 13.89 -3.35 -7.80
CA PHE A 208 13.99 -3.70 -6.39
C PHE A 208 15.42 -3.64 -5.83
N LYS A 209 16.34 -2.97 -6.55
CA LYS A 209 17.73 -2.76 -6.10
C LYS A 209 17.89 -2.03 -4.76
N ILE A 210 16.86 -1.30 -4.33
CA ILE A 210 16.85 -0.63 -3.02
C ILE A 210 16.66 -1.61 -1.86
N MET A 211 16.09 -2.79 -2.13
CA MET A 211 15.94 -3.84 -1.13
C MET A 211 17.29 -4.48 -0.83
N GLN A 212 17.41 -5.00 0.39
CA GLN A 212 18.52 -5.79 0.86
C GLN A 212 18.02 -7.16 1.35
N ALA A 213 18.94 -8.12 1.52
CA ALA A 213 18.59 -9.46 1.99
C ALA A 213 17.82 -9.42 3.33
N GLN A 214 18.17 -8.50 4.24
CA GLN A 214 17.49 -8.36 5.54
C GLN A 214 16.05 -7.84 5.46
N ASP A 215 15.60 -7.30 4.32
CA ASP A 215 14.22 -6.84 4.15
C ASP A 215 13.23 -7.99 4.04
N PHE A 216 13.72 -9.17 3.61
CA PHE A 216 13.02 -10.44 3.67
C PHE A 216 13.10 -11.00 5.09
N LYS A 217 12.03 -10.77 5.86
CA LYS A 217 11.88 -11.27 7.23
C LYS A 217 11.49 -12.74 7.15
N LYS A 218 12.18 -13.58 7.91
CA LYS A 218 12.06 -15.05 7.86
C LYS A 218 11.42 -15.56 9.14
N SER A 219 10.56 -16.56 9.01
CA SER A 219 9.94 -17.26 10.14
C SER A 219 9.68 -18.73 9.80
N ASP A 220 9.60 -19.59 10.82
CA ASP A 220 9.27 -21.01 10.65
C ASP A 220 7.84 -21.19 10.12
N GLY A 221 7.66 -22.12 9.18
CA GLY A 221 6.40 -22.38 8.48
C GLY A 221 6.71 -23.00 7.13
N GLY A 222 5.88 -22.77 6.12
CA GLY A 222 6.07 -23.34 4.79
C GLY A 222 4.91 -23.03 3.86
N SER A 223 4.81 -23.80 2.78
CA SER A 223 3.74 -23.65 1.79
C SER A 223 2.36 -23.98 2.37
N GLU A 224 2.31 -24.85 3.37
CA GLU A 224 1.10 -25.22 4.12
C GLU A 224 0.49 -24.07 4.94
N CYS A 225 1.24 -22.99 5.17
CA CYS A 225 0.72 -21.80 5.85
C CYS A 225 -0.29 -21.02 4.99
N PHE A 226 -0.39 -21.31 3.70
CA PHE A 226 -1.30 -20.63 2.78
C PHE A 226 -2.07 -21.65 1.93
N SER A 227 -3.39 -21.44 1.81
CA SER A 227 -4.25 -22.28 0.98
C SER A 227 -3.87 -22.27 -0.50
N ASP A 228 -3.37 -21.14 -1.00
CA ASP A 228 -3.14 -20.87 -2.41
C ASP A 228 -2.08 -19.78 -2.62
N LEU A 229 -1.64 -19.63 -3.87
CA LEU A 229 -0.86 -18.48 -4.34
C LEU A 229 -1.79 -17.42 -4.92
N ARG A 230 -1.74 -16.20 -4.38
CA ARG A 230 -2.48 -15.04 -4.87
C ARG A 230 -1.56 -13.86 -5.15
N VAL A 231 -1.31 -13.60 -6.42
CA VAL A 231 -0.54 -12.44 -6.89
C VAL A 231 -1.48 -11.54 -7.69
N GLY A 232 -1.57 -10.26 -7.31
CA GLY A 232 -2.49 -9.32 -7.95
C GLY A 232 -1.96 -7.90 -8.06
N VAL A 233 -2.47 -7.18 -9.05
CA VAL A 233 -2.27 -5.74 -9.20
C VAL A 233 -3.35 -5.01 -8.42
N TYR A 234 -2.94 -4.05 -7.60
CA TYR A 234 -3.82 -3.24 -6.77
C TYR A 234 -3.45 -1.76 -6.88
N LYS A 235 -4.34 -0.91 -6.37
CA LYS A 235 -4.06 0.53 -6.22
C LYS A 235 -3.03 0.81 -5.13
N GLU A 236 -3.09 0.04 -4.04
CA GLU A 236 -2.20 0.19 -2.89
C GLU A 236 -1.60 -1.18 -2.51
N ILE A 237 -0.30 -1.21 -2.19
CA ILE A 237 0.36 -2.43 -1.70
C ILE A 237 -0.06 -2.79 -0.27
N VAL A 238 -0.56 -1.82 0.47
CA VAL A 238 -1.33 -2.00 1.71
C VAL A 238 -2.51 -1.02 1.69
N PRO A 239 -3.77 -1.50 1.78
CA PRO A 239 -4.93 -0.62 1.61
C PRO A 239 -5.12 0.30 2.84
N MET A 240 -4.71 1.56 2.69
CA MET A 240 -5.05 2.65 3.62
C MET A 240 -6.33 3.37 3.19
N GLY A 241 -6.76 3.21 1.92
CA GLY A 241 -7.95 3.86 1.41
C GLY A 241 -7.74 5.33 1.02
N VAL A 242 -6.49 5.78 0.99
CA VAL A 242 -6.09 7.11 0.50
C VAL A 242 -5.26 6.91 -0.74
N ASP A 243 -5.57 7.66 -1.80
CA ASP A 243 -4.86 7.56 -3.07
C ASP A 243 -3.35 7.83 -2.90
N PRO A 244 -2.46 6.98 -3.41
CA PRO A 244 -1.02 7.24 -3.42
C PRO A 244 -0.59 8.54 -4.11
N ASP A 245 -1.39 9.03 -5.06
CA ASP A 245 -1.15 10.31 -5.72
C ASP A 245 -1.51 11.52 -4.83
N ILE A 246 -2.35 11.32 -3.80
CA ILE A 246 -2.72 12.36 -2.84
C ILE A 246 -1.72 12.38 -1.68
N ILE A 247 -1.44 11.23 -1.07
CA ILE A 247 -0.46 11.09 0.00
C ILE A 247 0.56 10.03 -0.42
N SER A 248 1.79 10.47 -0.67
CA SER A 248 2.89 9.59 -1.04
C SER A 248 3.58 9.01 0.21
N TYR A 249 4.02 7.76 0.12
CA TYR A 249 4.90 7.13 1.11
C TYR A 249 6.21 7.91 1.32
N ARG A 250 6.61 8.78 0.38
CA ARG A 250 7.82 9.63 0.50
C ARG A 250 7.71 10.68 1.61
N LEU A 251 6.50 10.95 2.10
CA LEU A 251 6.26 11.80 3.26
C LEU A 251 6.37 11.03 4.60
N ALA A 252 6.78 9.76 4.58
CA ALA A 252 6.88 8.95 5.79
C ALA A 252 7.71 9.61 6.90
N GLY A 253 7.44 9.23 8.15
CA GLY A 253 8.17 9.65 9.32
C GLY A 253 9.61 9.11 9.34
N THR A 254 10.42 9.64 10.24
CA THR A 254 11.82 9.25 10.38
C THR A 254 11.93 7.80 10.86
N HIS A 255 12.64 6.96 10.10
CA HIS A 255 12.89 5.58 10.49
C HIS A 255 13.87 5.51 11.67
N LEU A 256 13.47 4.81 12.73
CA LEU A 256 14.34 4.42 13.83
C LEU A 256 14.68 2.94 13.68
N ASP A 257 15.96 2.60 13.77
CA ASP A 257 16.36 1.19 13.90
C ASP A 257 15.84 0.59 15.23
N PRO A 258 15.78 -0.75 15.37
CA PRO A 258 15.29 -1.38 16.58
C PRO A 258 15.92 -0.87 17.89
N GLY A 259 17.22 -0.57 17.88
CA GLY A 259 17.94 -0.08 19.07
C GLY A 259 17.60 1.36 19.42
N GLN A 260 17.47 2.23 18.41
CA GLN A 260 16.98 3.60 18.59
C GLN A 260 15.54 3.60 19.11
N PHE A 261 14.66 2.81 18.50
CA PHE A 261 13.27 2.70 18.91
C PHE A 261 13.14 2.16 20.34
N HIS A 262 13.94 1.14 20.70
CA HIS A 262 13.98 0.61 22.07
C HIS A 262 14.33 1.69 23.10
N LYS A 263 15.31 2.56 22.81
CA LYS A 263 15.68 3.68 23.69
C LYS A 263 14.56 4.70 23.85
N GLU A 264 13.87 5.04 22.76
CA GLU A 264 12.73 5.96 22.79
C GLU A 264 11.56 5.39 23.61
N VAL A 265 11.25 4.10 23.45
CA VAL A 265 10.22 3.42 24.27
C VAL A 265 10.65 3.38 25.73
N LYS A 266 11.91 3.04 26.03
CA LYS A 266 12.44 3.06 27.40
C LYS A 266 12.28 4.44 28.05
N ALA A 267 12.67 5.50 27.34
CA ALA A 267 12.53 6.88 27.82
C ALA A 267 11.06 7.27 28.05
N LEU A 268 10.14 6.82 27.19
CA LEU A 268 8.69 7.00 27.41
C LEU A 268 8.23 6.34 28.72
N LEU A 269 8.70 5.12 29.00
CA LEU A 269 8.33 4.37 30.21
C LEU A 269 8.92 4.97 31.49
N GLU A 270 10.13 5.55 31.42
CA GLU A 270 10.79 6.18 32.58
C GLU A 270 10.19 7.55 32.95
N ASN A 271 9.67 8.32 31.98
CA ASN A 271 9.20 9.70 32.19
C ASN A 271 7.70 9.84 32.53
N ARG A 272 7.04 8.74 32.91
CA ARG A 272 5.56 8.63 33.08
C ARG A 272 4.96 9.53 34.16
N SER A 273 5.77 10.09 35.06
CA SER A 273 5.31 10.97 36.14
C SER A 273 4.94 12.40 35.69
N SER A 274 5.10 12.72 34.40
CA SER A 274 4.74 13.99 33.77
C SER A 274 3.84 13.76 32.54
N CYS A 275 3.08 14.78 32.11
CA CYS A 275 2.26 14.70 30.90
C CYS A 275 3.16 14.31 29.71
N SER A 276 3.13 13.04 29.30
CA SER A 276 4.08 12.52 28.32
C SER A 276 3.93 13.27 27.00
N ASP A 277 5.03 13.87 26.53
CA ASP A 277 5.10 14.49 25.20
C ASP A 277 5.29 13.47 24.07
N THR A 278 5.21 12.18 24.40
CA THR A 278 5.40 11.09 23.45
C THR A 278 4.20 10.14 23.43
N VAL A 279 3.74 9.81 22.22
CA VAL A 279 2.70 8.82 21.94
C VAL A 279 3.34 7.62 21.25
N LEU A 280 3.17 6.42 21.79
CA LEU A 280 3.55 5.17 21.14
C LEU A 280 2.31 4.60 20.45
N LEU A 281 2.25 4.65 19.12
CA LEU A 281 1.04 4.35 18.33
C LEU A 281 1.16 3.01 17.59
N ASP A 282 0.24 2.10 17.89
CA ASP A 282 0.03 0.87 17.13
C ASP A 282 -0.78 1.16 15.86
N CYS A 283 -0.22 0.88 14.68
CA CYS A 283 -0.93 1.08 13.41
C CYS A 283 -1.66 -0.19 12.94
N ARG A 284 -1.83 -1.18 13.82
CA ARG A 284 -2.44 -2.46 13.48
C ARG A 284 -3.94 -2.49 13.70
N ASN A 285 -4.60 -3.53 13.20
CA ASN A 285 -6.00 -3.77 13.49
C ASN A 285 -6.14 -4.29 14.92
N PHE A 286 -7.29 -4.07 15.55
CA PHE A 286 -7.51 -4.39 16.97
C PHE A 286 -7.16 -5.84 17.34
N TYR A 287 -7.48 -6.81 16.47
CA TYR A 287 -7.25 -8.23 16.75
C TYR A 287 -5.76 -8.58 16.79
N GLU A 288 -4.92 -7.78 16.14
CA GLU A 288 -3.46 -7.96 16.19
C GLU A 288 -2.92 -7.44 17.52
N SER A 289 -3.33 -6.24 17.93
CA SER A 289 -2.94 -5.64 19.21
C SER A 289 -3.48 -6.42 20.42
N LYS A 290 -4.64 -7.07 20.26
CA LYS A 290 -5.29 -7.84 21.32
C LYS A 290 -4.41 -8.97 21.85
N ILE A 291 -3.62 -9.63 21.01
CA ILE A 291 -2.77 -10.78 21.38
C ILE A 291 -1.30 -10.43 21.59
N GLY A 292 -0.89 -9.22 21.23
CA GLY A 292 0.45 -8.74 21.53
C GLY A 292 0.60 -7.27 21.17
N GLN A 293 1.28 -6.49 21.99
CA GLN A 293 1.48 -5.05 21.80
C GLN A 293 2.64 -4.54 22.65
N PHE A 294 3.11 -3.33 22.36
CA PHE A 294 4.05 -2.66 23.25
C PHE A 294 3.34 -2.21 24.53
N SER A 295 4.06 -2.26 25.66
CA SER A 295 3.59 -1.66 26.91
C SER A 295 3.26 -0.19 26.72
N HIS A 296 2.08 0.21 27.21
CA HIS A 296 1.61 1.59 27.23
C HIS A 296 1.54 2.28 25.86
N CYS A 297 1.23 1.52 24.81
CA CYS A 297 0.88 2.08 23.51
C CYS A 297 -0.58 2.56 23.47
N LEU A 298 -0.83 3.53 22.59
CA LEU A 298 -2.14 3.82 22.02
C LEU A 298 -2.39 2.80 20.90
N ALA A 299 -3.33 1.88 21.14
CA ALA A 299 -3.74 0.86 20.18
C ALA A 299 -5.20 1.10 19.74
N PRO A 300 -5.41 1.80 18.62
CA PRO A 300 -6.77 2.11 18.15
C PRO A 300 -7.58 0.83 17.91
N ASP A 301 -8.82 0.78 18.38
CA ASP A 301 -9.75 -0.35 18.15
C ASP A 301 -10.32 -0.39 16.71
N ILE A 302 -9.48 -0.09 15.71
CA ILE A 302 -9.86 -0.11 14.29
C ILE A 302 -9.91 -1.54 13.75
N ARG A 303 -10.94 -1.87 12.97
CA ARG A 303 -11.09 -3.18 12.32
C ARG A 303 -10.17 -3.34 11.11
N LYS A 304 -9.88 -2.25 10.41
CA LYS A 304 -9.12 -2.24 9.15
C LYS A 304 -8.20 -1.03 9.12
N PHE A 305 -7.01 -1.20 8.55
CA PHE A 305 -6.08 -0.09 8.34
C PHE A 305 -6.66 1.02 7.44
N SER A 306 -7.63 0.69 6.59
CA SER A 306 -8.37 1.70 5.81
C SER A 306 -9.19 2.68 6.65
N TYR A 307 -9.36 2.43 7.95
CA TYR A 307 -10.05 3.34 8.88
C TYR A 307 -9.06 4.24 9.62
N PHE A 308 -7.76 3.99 9.49
CA PHE A 308 -6.72 4.77 10.15
C PHE A 308 -6.74 6.26 9.79
N PRO A 309 -6.96 6.68 8.52
CA PRO A 309 -7.11 8.10 8.16
C PRO A 309 -8.21 8.81 8.95
N ASP A 310 -9.42 8.24 8.94
CA ASP A 310 -10.58 8.77 9.67
C ASP A 310 -10.32 8.81 11.18
N TYR A 311 -9.65 7.79 11.74
CA TYR A 311 -9.24 7.76 13.14
C TYR A 311 -8.29 8.90 13.50
N VAL A 312 -7.27 9.16 12.68
CA VAL A 312 -6.35 10.29 12.89
C VAL A 312 -7.12 11.60 12.86
N ASP A 313 -8.04 11.79 11.91
CA ASP A 313 -8.81 13.02 11.76
C ASP A 313 -9.75 13.29 12.93
N GLU A 314 -10.40 12.26 13.47
CA GLU A 314 -11.29 12.38 14.62
C GLU A 314 -10.54 12.51 15.97
N ASN A 315 -9.24 12.18 16.01
CA ASN A 315 -8.43 12.17 17.23
C ASN A 315 -7.16 13.04 17.12
N LEU A 316 -7.16 14.09 16.28
CA LEU A 316 -5.98 14.93 16.03
C LEU A 316 -5.34 15.50 17.31
N ASP A 317 -6.16 15.81 18.32
CA ASP A 317 -5.67 16.41 19.56
C ASP A 317 -4.82 15.44 20.39
N LEU A 318 -4.93 14.11 20.19
CA LEU A 318 -4.02 13.13 20.81
C LEU A 318 -2.59 13.28 20.31
N PHE A 319 -2.41 13.85 19.11
CA PHE A 319 -1.12 13.94 18.44
C PHE A 319 -0.55 15.36 18.42
N ARG A 320 -1.34 16.36 18.83
CA ARG A 320 -0.98 17.78 18.77
C ARG A 320 0.24 18.08 19.64
N ASP A 321 1.27 18.66 19.03
CA ASP A 321 2.55 19.01 19.64
C ASP A 321 3.30 17.82 20.28
N LYS A 322 2.89 16.58 19.97
CA LYS A 322 3.51 15.36 20.49
C LYS A 322 4.56 14.81 19.53
N LYS A 323 5.55 14.12 20.11
CA LYS A 323 6.39 13.16 19.41
C LYS A 323 5.62 11.85 19.26
N VAL A 324 5.53 11.28 18.07
CA VAL A 324 4.80 10.03 17.82
C VAL A 324 5.75 8.94 17.36
N LEU A 325 5.78 7.81 18.08
CA LEU A 325 6.53 6.60 17.74
C LEU A 325 5.54 5.59 17.16
N MET A 326 5.63 5.28 15.87
CA MET A 326 4.69 4.40 15.18
C MET A 326 5.29 3.02 14.93
N TYR A 327 4.47 1.97 15.09
CA TYR A 327 4.89 0.61 14.75
C TYR A 327 3.75 -0.21 14.14
N CYS A 328 4.12 -1.27 13.43
CA CYS A 328 3.23 -2.33 12.97
C CYS A 328 4.03 -3.62 12.80
N THR A 329 3.43 -4.70 12.28
CA THR A 329 4.06 -6.03 12.15
C THR A 329 5.42 -5.99 11.43
N GLY A 330 5.44 -5.50 10.20
CA GLY A 330 6.63 -5.52 9.34
C GLY A 330 7.14 -4.15 8.89
N GLY A 331 6.45 -3.05 9.22
CA GLY A 331 6.81 -1.67 8.84
C GLY A 331 5.92 -1.04 7.76
N ILE A 332 5.36 -1.85 6.85
CA ILE A 332 4.65 -1.36 5.64
C ILE A 332 3.50 -0.36 5.90
N ARG A 333 2.73 -0.55 6.97
CA ARG A 333 1.63 0.36 7.34
C ARG A 333 2.15 1.69 7.85
N CYS A 334 3.27 1.68 8.57
CA CYS A 334 3.85 2.90 9.12
C CYS A 334 4.30 3.84 7.99
N GLU A 335 4.75 3.33 6.83
CA GLU A 335 5.17 4.19 5.72
C GLU A 335 4.04 5.13 5.26
N ARG A 336 2.83 4.56 5.05
CA ARG A 336 1.64 5.31 4.66
C ARG A 336 1.01 6.06 5.83
N GLY A 337 0.92 5.41 6.99
CA GLY A 337 0.27 5.97 8.18
C GLY A 337 1.02 7.17 8.74
N SER A 338 2.36 7.10 8.80
CA SER A 338 3.18 8.23 9.25
C SER A 338 3.20 9.37 8.24
N ALA A 339 3.19 9.07 6.94
CA ALA A 339 3.00 10.07 5.88
C ALA A 339 1.66 10.80 6.03
N TYR A 340 0.59 10.05 6.29
CA TYR A 340 -0.73 10.61 6.55
C TYR A 340 -0.73 11.51 7.79
N LEU A 341 -0.19 11.03 8.92
CA LEU A 341 -0.13 11.80 10.15
C LEU A 341 0.71 13.09 10.00
N ARG A 342 1.86 13.00 9.32
CA ARG A 342 2.70 14.17 8.99
C ARG A 342 1.96 15.18 8.13
N SER A 343 1.14 14.73 7.17
CA SER A 343 0.36 15.63 6.31
C SER A 343 -0.62 16.53 7.09
N LYS A 344 -1.00 16.13 8.31
CA LYS A 344 -1.89 16.92 9.18
C LYS A 344 -1.19 18.08 9.87
N ASN A 345 0.15 18.08 9.92
CA ASN A 345 0.95 19.15 10.52
C ASN A 345 0.57 19.50 11.97
N VAL A 346 0.14 18.51 12.76
CA VAL A 346 -0.18 18.70 14.19
C VAL A 346 0.90 18.15 15.12
N CYS A 347 1.68 17.17 14.69
CA CYS A 347 2.71 16.55 15.51
C CYS A 347 4.00 17.37 15.52
N LYS A 348 4.75 17.31 16.63
CA LYS A 348 6.11 17.84 16.70
C LYS A 348 7.08 17.02 15.85
N GLU A 349 7.06 15.69 16.06
CA GLU A 349 7.93 14.73 15.36
C GLU A 349 7.17 13.42 15.15
N VAL A 350 7.43 12.74 14.02
CA VAL A 350 6.85 11.43 13.73
C VAL A 350 7.98 10.47 13.35
N TYR A 351 8.11 9.43 14.14
CA TYR A 351 9.08 8.35 13.98
C TYR A 351 8.37 7.03 13.72
N GLN A 352 9.07 6.09 13.08
CA GLN A 352 8.56 4.76 12.83
C GLN A 352 9.63 3.68 13.00
N LEU A 353 9.22 2.54 13.54
CA LEU A 353 10.10 1.38 13.73
C LEU A 353 10.47 0.72 12.38
N LYS A 354 11.74 0.83 12.00
CA LYS A 354 12.29 0.20 10.79
C LYS A 354 12.19 -1.31 10.88
N GLY A 355 11.54 -1.93 9.89
CA GLY A 355 11.32 -3.38 9.85
C GLY A 355 10.22 -3.90 10.79
N GLY A 356 9.53 -3.01 11.51
CA GLY A 356 8.40 -3.34 12.37
C GLY A 356 8.74 -4.20 13.59
N ILE A 357 7.69 -4.68 14.25
CA ILE A 357 7.78 -5.54 15.44
C ILE A 357 8.66 -6.76 15.17
N HIS A 358 8.59 -7.34 13.96
CA HIS A 358 9.41 -8.49 13.60
C HIS A 358 10.92 -8.22 13.79
N LYS A 359 11.44 -7.10 13.28
CA LYS A 359 12.85 -6.75 13.47
C LYS A 359 13.16 -6.33 14.90
N TYR A 360 12.20 -5.74 15.61
CA TYR A 360 12.38 -5.45 17.04
C TYR A 360 12.55 -6.73 17.87
N LEU A 361 11.70 -7.73 17.68
CA LEU A 361 11.74 -8.99 18.44
C LEU A 361 12.96 -9.85 18.11
N GLU A 362 13.52 -9.75 16.90
CA GLU A 362 14.83 -10.36 16.58
C GLU A 362 15.97 -9.78 17.45
N HIS A 363 15.90 -8.51 17.83
CA HIS A 363 16.96 -7.83 18.60
C HIS A 363 16.66 -7.80 20.10
N PHE A 364 15.39 -7.74 20.47
CA PHE A 364 14.90 -7.56 21.83
C PHE A 364 13.71 -8.51 22.11
N PRO A 365 13.94 -9.84 22.15
CA PRO A 365 12.87 -10.82 22.38
C PRO A 365 12.17 -10.64 23.73
N ASP A 366 12.94 -10.24 24.75
CA ASP A 366 12.47 -9.91 26.11
C ASP A 366 12.33 -8.38 26.31
N GLY A 367 12.07 -7.65 25.21
CA GLY A 367 11.93 -6.19 25.21
C GLY A 367 10.58 -5.71 25.78
N PHE A 368 10.13 -4.55 25.28
CA PHE A 368 8.88 -3.92 25.74
C PHE A 368 7.63 -4.38 24.99
N TYR A 369 7.76 -5.33 24.06
CA TYR A 369 6.64 -5.94 23.33
C TYR A 369 6.24 -7.23 24.02
N HIS A 370 4.99 -7.30 24.47
CA HIS A 370 4.43 -8.45 25.17
C HIS A 370 3.42 -9.18 24.29
N GLY A 371 3.32 -10.49 24.45
CA GLY A 371 2.40 -11.33 23.70
C GLY A 371 2.96 -11.82 22.38
N LYS A 372 2.06 -12.24 21.49
CA LYS A 372 2.40 -12.82 20.19
C LYS A 372 2.33 -11.79 19.07
N LEU A 373 3.08 -12.04 18.00
CA LEU A 373 3.04 -11.25 16.78
C LEU A 373 2.02 -11.85 15.81
N PHE A 374 0.91 -11.16 15.56
CA PHE A 374 -0.08 -11.60 14.58
C PHE A 374 0.51 -11.67 13.16
N VAL A 375 0.22 -12.75 12.43
CA VAL A 375 0.61 -12.98 11.04
C VAL A 375 -0.61 -13.32 10.17
N PHE A 376 -0.56 -12.96 8.88
CA PHE A 376 -1.72 -12.98 7.97
C PHE A 376 -1.82 -14.28 7.15
N ASP A 377 -1.63 -15.40 7.84
CA ASP A 377 -1.60 -16.76 7.32
C ASP A 377 -2.19 -17.75 8.35
N GLU A 378 -2.27 -19.05 8.03
CA GLU A 378 -2.95 -20.05 8.85
C GLU A 378 -2.36 -20.22 10.26
N ARG A 379 -1.14 -19.70 10.52
CA ARG A 379 -0.55 -19.72 11.87
C ARG A 379 -1.23 -18.74 12.82
N TYR A 380 -1.88 -17.68 12.31
CA TYR A 380 -2.44 -16.53 13.02
C TYR A 380 -1.46 -15.69 13.86
N ALA A 381 -0.50 -16.31 14.54
CA ALA A 381 0.47 -15.62 15.36
C ALA A 381 1.76 -16.42 15.50
N ILE A 382 2.86 -15.70 15.71
CA ILE A 382 4.17 -16.28 16.06
C ILE A 382 4.62 -15.74 17.42
N ALA A 383 5.28 -16.58 18.21
CA ALA A 383 5.72 -16.25 19.56
C ALA A 383 7.23 -16.02 19.59
N PHE A 384 7.66 -14.96 20.30
CA PHE A 384 9.06 -14.67 20.59
C PHE A 384 9.36 -14.72 22.09
N ASN A 385 8.32 -14.61 22.92
CA ASN A 385 8.33 -14.78 24.36
C ASN A 385 7.10 -15.61 24.79
N GLN A 386 6.96 -15.84 26.09
CA GLN A 386 5.89 -16.67 26.67
C GLN A 386 4.72 -15.84 27.23
N ASP A 387 4.71 -14.53 26.98
CA ASP A 387 3.68 -13.67 27.55
C ASP A 387 2.32 -13.95 26.90
N VAL A 388 1.28 -14.04 27.74
CA VAL A 388 -0.11 -14.16 27.31
C VAL A 388 -0.85 -12.95 27.85
N ILE A 389 -1.12 -11.97 26.98
CA ILE A 389 -1.75 -10.69 27.36
C ILE A 389 -3.25 -10.63 27.04
N SER A 390 -3.79 -11.73 26.52
CA SER A 390 -5.19 -11.85 26.14
C SER A 390 -5.88 -12.96 26.91
N GLU A 391 -7.20 -12.95 26.87
CA GLU A 391 -8.04 -13.84 27.65
C GLU A 391 -9.05 -14.55 26.76
N CYS A 392 -9.44 -15.75 27.19
CA CYS A 392 -10.58 -16.45 26.64
C CYS A 392 -11.81 -15.58 26.80
N ARG A 393 -12.51 -15.33 25.69
CA ARG A 393 -13.72 -14.51 25.66
C ARG A 393 -14.83 -14.99 26.60
N TYR A 394 -14.85 -16.28 26.91
CA TYR A 394 -15.94 -16.92 27.64
C TYR A 394 -15.68 -17.06 29.14
N CYS A 395 -14.50 -17.52 29.52
CA CYS A 395 -14.16 -17.79 30.92
C CYS A 395 -13.12 -16.84 31.52
N GLY A 396 -12.50 -15.98 30.71
CA GLY A 396 -11.47 -15.04 31.17
C GLY A 396 -10.10 -15.65 31.48
N CYS A 397 -9.90 -16.95 31.27
CA CYS A 397 -8.56 -17.54 31.47
C CYS A 397 -7.56 -16.99 30.44
N PRO A 398 -6.26 -16.88 30.75
CA PRO A 398 -5.24 -16.47 29.77
C PRO A 398 -5.32 -17.33 28.51
N TRP A 399 -5.40 -16.69 27.35
CA TRP A 399 -5.54 -17.37 26.05
C TRP A 399 -5.19 -16.44 24.88
N ASP A 400 -4.40 -16.91 23.93
CA ASP A 400 -3.89 -16.10 22.81
C ASP A 400 -3.97 -16.80 21.44
N GLN A 401 -4.65 -17.95 21.37
CA GLN A 401 -4.84 -18.67 20.12
C GLN A 401 -6.17 -18.30 19.48
N TYR A 402 -6.10 -17.74 18.27
CA TYR A 402 -7.26 -17.45 17.47
C TYR A 402 -7.80 -18.68 16.75
N GLN A 403 -9.11 -18.74 16.65
CA GLN A 403 -9.82 -19.60 15.71
C GLN A 403 -10.99 -18.83 15.13
N LEU A 404 -11.47 -19.22 13.95
CA LEU A 404 -12.63 -18.57 13.36
C LEU A 404 -13.89 -18.83 14.19
N CYS A 405 -14.76 -17.83 14.20
CA CYS A 405 -16.14 -17.96 14.64
C CYS A 405 -16.81 -19.10 13.85
N SER A 406 -17.49 -19.99 14.56
CA SER A 406 -18.20 -21.13 13.99
C SER A 406 -19.27 -20.77 12.96
N THR A 407 -19.88 -19.58 13.07
CA THR A 407 -20.81 -19.09 12.06
C THR A 407 -20.10 -18.78 10.74
N VAL A 408 -20.44 -19.54 9.69
CA VAL A 408 -19.81 -19.52 8.35
C VAL A 408 -19.64 -18.11 7.78
N PHE A 409 -20.61 -17.21 7.98
CA PHE A 409 -20.61 -15.87 7.38
C PHE A 409 -19.95 -14.77 8.24
N CYS A 410 -19.47 -15.11 9.43
CA CYS A 410 -18.96 -14.12 10.38
C CYS A 410 -17.46 -13.85 10.19
N CYS A 411 -16.67 -14.90 9.93
CA CYS A 411 -15.22 -14.83 9.72
C CYS A 411 -14.42 -14.05 10.80
N GLN A 412 -15.02 -13.78 11.97
CA GLN A 412 -14.34 -13.11 13.08
C GLN A 412 -13.38 -14.06 13.77
N LEU A 413 -12.25 -13.53 14.22
CA LEU A 413 -11.29 -14.25 15.03
C LEU A 413 -11.76 -14.28 16.49
N VAL A 414 -11.76 -15.47 17.08
CA VAL A 414 -12.25 -15.73 18.43
C VAL A 414 -11.13 -16.31 19.27
N LEU A 415 -10.89 -15.68 20.43
CA LEU A 415 -10.07 -16.23 21.50
C LEU A 415 -10.98 -17.08 22.39
N SER A 416 -11.01 -18.39 22.15
CA SER A 416 -11.77 -19.35 22.96
C SER A 416 -10.84 -20.51 23.33
N CYS A 417 -10.66 -20.72 24.64
CA CYS A 417 -9.81 -21.80 25.13
C CYS A 417 -10.39 -23.17 24.83
N THR A 418 -9.54 -24.19 24.82
CA THR A 418 -9.91 -25.58 24.49
C THR A 418 -11.16 -26.02 25.27
N THR A 419 -11.20 -25.82 26.58
CA THR A 419 -12.34 -26.20 27.43
C THR A 419 -13.64 -25.50 27.06
N CYS A 420 -13.59 -24.20 26.70
CA CYS A 420 -14.80 -23.48 26.25
C CYS A 420 -15.25 -23.94 24.87
N ARG A 421 -14.31 -24.23 23.95
CA ARG A 421 -14.68 -24.75 22.63
C ARG A 421 -15.29 -26.15 22.72
N GLU A 422 -14.74 -27.01 23.58
CA GLU A 422 -15.28 -28.35 23.85
C GLU A 422 -16.68 -28.29 24.49
N SER A 423 -17.01 -27.23 25.22
CA SER A 423 -18.36 -27.00 25.75
C SER A 423 -19.32 -26.32 24.75
N GLY A 424 -18.88 -26.13 23.50
CA GLY A 424 -19.68 -25.57 22.41
C GLY A 424 -19.63 -24.03 22.30
N LEU A 425 -18.73 -23.36 23.01
CA LEU A 425 -18.55 -21.91 22.95
C LEU A 425 -17.51 -21.53 21.88
N THR A 426 -17.95 -21.52 20.64
CA THR A 426 -17.11 -21.42 19.42
C THR A 426 -17.34 -20.14 18.61
N ALA A 427 -18.39 -19.38 18.91
CA ALA A 427 -18.75 -18.18 18.19
C ALA A 427 -18.06 -16.91 18.72
N CYS A 428 -18.25 -15.77 18.05
CA CYS A 428 -17.76 -14.47 18.53
C CYS A 428 -18.80 -13.68 19.37
N CYS A 429 -20.08 -14.00 19.26
CA CYS A 429 -21.17 -13.35 20.00
C CYS A 429 -22.35 -14.30 20.19
N PRO A 430 -23.29 -13.99 21.12
CA PRO A 430 -24.49 -14.80 21.33
C PRO A 430 -25.32 -15.00 20.06
N ALA A 431 -25.48 -13.98 19.22
CA ALA A 431 -26.19 -14.13 17.94
C ALA A 431 -25.54 -15.14 17.00
N CYS A 432 -24.21 -15.10 16.88
CA CYS A 432 -23.46 -16.10 16.11
C CYS A 432 -23.60 -17.50 16.71
N GLN A 433 -23.52 -17.61 18.04
CA GLN A 433 -23.68 -18.89 18.74
C GLN A 433 -25.06 -19.52 18.50
N ALA A 434 -26.12 -18.70 18.49
CA ALA A 434 -27.48 -19.15 18.20
C ALA A 434 -27.69 -19.52 16.72
N LYS A 435 -27.01 -18.85 15.79
CA LYS A 435 -27.08 -19.14 14.34
C LYS A 435 -26.41 -20.47 13.98
N GLU A 436 -25.29 -20.80 14.61
CA GLU A 436 -24.64 -22.10 14.45
C GLU A 436 -25.60 -23.26 14.77
N GLN A 437 -26.36 -23.14 15.86
CA GLN A 437 -27.33 -24.16 16.28
C GLN A 437 -28.52 -24.35 15.32
N LYS A 438 -28.80 -23.36 14.46
CA LYS A 438 -29.94 -23.39 13.52
C LYS A 438 -29.58 -23.89 12.12
N HIS A 439 -28.31 -23.85 11.73
CA HIS A 439 -27.86 -24.15 10.37
C HIS A 439 -27.35 -25.59 10.16
N SER A 440 -27.69 -26.52 11.05
CA SER A 440 -27.59 -27.97 10.77
C SER A 440 -28.62 -28.46 9.72
N ILE A 441 -29.34 -27.56 9.05
CA ILE A 441 -30.29 -27.87 7.97
C ILE A 441 -30.01 -26.91 6.80
N ASP A 442 -29.62 -27.50 5.66
CA ASP A 442 -29.23 -26.84 4.41
C ASP A 442 -30.27 -25.83 3.91
N SER A 443 -29.80 -24.67 3.43
CA SER A 443 -30.61 -23.74 2.61
C SER A 443 -29.88 -23.46 1.29
N PRO A 444 -30.51 -23.76 0.13
CA PRO A 444 -29.84 -23.81 -1.16
C PRO A 444 -29.99 -22.49 -1.94
N ASP A 445 -29.55 -21.36 -1.39
CA ASP A 445 -29.60 -20.10 -2.14
C ASP A 445 -28.27 -19.34 -2.09
N GLY A 446 -27.66 -19.26 -3.27
CA GLY A 446 -26.31 -18.75 -3.54
C GLY A 446 -26.20 -17.22 -3.58
N SER A 447 -27.06 -16.50 -2.86
CA SER A 447 -26.91 -15.06 -2.68
C SER A 447 -25.74 -14.75 -1.74
N PRO A 448 -24.90 -13.73 -2.01
CA PRO A 448 -23.85 -13.30 -1.06
C PRO A 448 -24.51 -12.75 0.21
N HIS A 449 -24.56 -13.60 1.25
CA HIS A 449 -25.15 -13.25 2.54
C HIS A 449 -24.33 -12.17 3.24
N LYS A 450 -25.00 -11.12 3.73
CA LYS A 450 -24.38 -9.99 4.44
C LYS A 450 -23.86 -10.46 5.81
N GLU A 451 -22.71 -9.95 6.25
CA GLU A 451 -22.17 -10.23 7.59
C GLU A 451 -23.14 -9.72 8.67
N GLU A 452 -23.97 -10.62 9.21
CA GLU A 452 -24.93 -10.33 10.28
C GLU A 452 -24.37 -10.78 11.63
N CYS A 453 -23.31 -10.09 12.07
CA CYS A 453 -22.64 -10.32 13.34
C CYS A 453 -22.78 -9.09 14.25
N GLU A 454 -23.26 -9.30 15.48
CA GLU A 454 -23.40 -8.23 16.49
C GLU A 454 -22.07 -7.54 16.78
N CYS A 455 -20.96 -8.28 16.81
CA CYS A 455 -19.63 -7.69 17.02
C CYS A 455 -19.27 -6.65 15.96
N THR A 456 -19.70 -6.86 14.71
CA THR A 456 -19.43 -5.93 13.60
C THR A 456 -20.35 -4.71 13.67
N ILE A 457 -21.60 -4.88 14.13
CA ILE A 457 -22.58 -3.80 14.26
C ILE A 457 -22.26 -2.91 15.47
N ALA A 458 -21.90 -3.51 16.60
CA ALA A 458 -21.67 -2.80 17.85
C ALA A 458 -20.32 -2.10 17.92
N ARG A 459 -19.31 -2.56 17.16
CA ARG A 459 -18.01 -1.91 17.13
C ARG A 459 -18.11 -0.59 16.38
N LEU A 460 -17.75 0.50 17.06
CA LEU A 460 -17.59 1.81 16.42
C LEU A 460 -16.59 1.68 15.28
N ARG A 461 -16.97 2.20 14.10
CA ARG A 461 -16.07 2.20 12.94
C ARG A 461 -14.78 2.96 13.27
N ILE A 462 -14.92 4.13 13.90
CA ILE A 462 -13.84 5.01 14.33
C ILE A 462 -13.90 5.14 15.86
N PRO A 463 -12.91 4.59 16.60
CA PRO A 463 -12.86 4.75 18.05
C PRO A 463 -12.46 6.19 18.42
N LYS A 464 -12.92 6.63 19.61
CA LYS A 464 -12.49 7.87 20.24
C LYS A 464 -11.66 7.52 21.46
N ASP A 465 -10.36 7.76 21.36
CA ASP A 465 -9.42 7.43 22.42
C ASP A 465 -9.08 8.67 23.24
N THR A 466 -8.73 8.46 24.51
CA THR A 466 -8.24 9.51 25.41
C THR A 466 -6.97 9.00 26.08
N LEU A 467 -5.89 9.78 25.99
CA LEU A 467 -4.58 9.44 26.55
C LEU A 467 -4.46 9.74 28.05
#